data_AF-A0A5A7MTE2-F1
#
_entry.id   AF-A0A5A7MTE2-F1
#
_cell.length_a   1.000
_cell.length_b   1.000
_cell.length_c   1.000
_cell.angle_alpha   90.00
_cell.angle_beta   90.00
_cell.angle_gamma   90.00
#
_symmetry.space_group_name_H-M   'P 1'
#
loop_
_entity.id
_entity.type
_entity.pdbx_description
1 polymer ?
#
loop_
_entity_poly.entity_id
_entity_poly.type
_entity_poly.pdbx_seq_one_letter_code
_entity_poly.pdbx_strand_id
1 'polypeptide(L)'
;MISVTFDTNALDKACRPERFPKDSNQAVYQKVHDALKAGNMAGYYSVTMLTIEGIQNADRAKVFSGTKLTTSTSEETITSTRDLHPDIRAKIGNDDITTISLNITVSQPDRAPLHPEVLRRVKAAHGLGVKVLKAPPRFGAFSYDDPDGKFYLPIMIVGNWLNGLKRFKTLVLPLRLGVWGMQD
;
A
#
# COMPACT_ATOMS: atom_id res chain seq x y z
N MET A 1 -11.89 -14.19 14.30
CA MET A 1 -11.52 -12.79 13.97
C MET A 1 -11.59 -12.62 12.46
N ILE A 2 -12.35 -11.63 11.97
CA ILE A 2 -12.51 -11.37 10.53
C ILE A 2 -11.48 -10.32 10.11
N SER A 3 -10.87 -10.49 8.93
CA SER A 3 -9.98 -9.52 8.31
C SER A 3 -10.73 -8.76 7.22
N VAL A 4 -10.65 -7.43 7.23
CA VAL A 4 -11.33 -6.56 6.27
C VAL A 4 -10.34 -5.54 5.70
N THR A 5 -10.37 -5.37 4.38
CA THR A 5 -9.64 -4.28 3.72
C THR A 5 -10.66 -3.19 3.36
N PHE A 6 -10.36 -1.96 3.76
CA PHE A 6 -11.17 -0.79 3.45
C PHE A 6 -10.60 -0.11 2.21
N ASP A 7 -11.49 0.29 1.31
CA ASP A 7 -11.17 1.30 0.33
C ASP A 7 -11.06 2.67 1.04
N THR A 8 -10.52 3.66 0.34
CA THR A 8 -10.26 4.99 0.91
C THR A 8 -11.53 5.69 1.37
N ASN A 9 -12.65 5.45 0.69
CA ASN A 9 -13.93 6.12 0.97
C ASN A 9 -14.65 5.49 2.17
N ALA A 10 -14.56 4.18 2.37
CA ALA A 10 -15.14 3.50 3.52
C ALA A 10 -14.24 3.55 4.74
N LEU A 11 -12.91 3.66 4.58
CA LEU A 11 -11.99 3.71 5.73
C LEU A 11 -12.35 4.85 6.67
N ASP A 12 -12.58 6.04 6.12
CA ASP A 12 -12.90 7.22 6.92
C ASP A 12 -14.22 7.03 7.70
N LYS A 13 -15.23 6.51 7.02
CA LYS A 13 -16.55 6.26 7.60
C LYS A 13 -16.49 5.19 8.68
N ALA A 14 -15.71 4.12 8.46
CA ALA A 14 -15.50 3.06 9.44
C ALA A 14 -14.68 3.52 10.65
N CYS A 15 -13.67 4.37 10.46
CA CYS A 15 -12.81 4.80 11.56
C CYS A 15 -13.37 6.01 12.33
N ARG A 16 -14.15 6.87 11.66
CA ARG A 16 -14.70 8.13 12.18
C ARG A 16 -16.17 8.31 11.78
N PRO A 17 -17.06 7.38 12.15
CA PRO A 17 -18.47 7.43 11.75
C PRO A 17 -19.15 8.73 12.17
N GLU A 18 -18.76 9.32 13.30
CA GLU A 18 -19.34 10.57 13.84
C GLU A 18 -19.26 11.76 12.88
N ARG A 19 -18.35 11.73 11.91
CA ARG A 19 -18.23 12.79 10.88
C ARG A 19 -19.31 12.71 9.80
N PHE A 20 -20.03 11.60 9.70
CA PHE A 20 -20.99 11.31 8.63
C PHE A 20 -22.41 11.06 9.18
N PRO A 21 -22.96 11.90 10.07
CA PRO A 21 -24.22 11.62 10.76
C PRO A 21 -25.44 11.48 9.83
N LYS A 22 -25.34 12.01 8.61
CA LYS A 22 -26.39 11.96 7.58
C LYS A 22 -26.20 10.83 6.56
N ASP A 23 -25.15 10.02 6.67
CA ASP A 23 -24.94 8.88 5.78
C ASP A 23 -26.02 7.82 6.04
N SER A 24 -26.67 7.32 5.00
CA SER A 24 -27.73 6.32 5.14
C SER A 24 -27.25 5.02 5.80
N ASN A 25 -25.94 4.75 5.73
CA ASN A 25 -25.31 3.58 6.34
C ASN A 25 -24.66 3.87 7.69
N GLN A 26 -24.98 5.00 8.34
CA GLN A 26 -24.35 5.43 9.59
C GLN A 26 -24.35 4.35 10.68
N ALA A 27 -25.48 3.67 10.87
CA ALA A 27 -25.58 2.58 11.86
C ALA A 27 -24.65 1.39 11.53
N VAL A 28 -24.38 1.15 10.24
CA VAL A 28 -23.44 0.10 9.81
C VAL A 28 -22.00 0.53 10.13
N TYR A 29 -21.63 1.77 9.81
CA TYR A 29 -20.30 2.28 10.11
C TYR A 29 -20.01 2.32 11.61
N GLN A 30 -21.00 2.67 12.44
CA GLN A 30 -20.86 2.62 13.89
C GLN A 30 -20.57 1.19 14.38
N LYS A 31 -21.29 0.19 13.88
CA LYS A 31 -21.03 -1.23 14.22
C LYS A 31 -19.63 -1.68 13.80
N VAL A 32 -19.15 -1.24 12.64
CA VAL A 32 -17.79 -1.55 12.17
C VAL A 32 -16.75 -0.86 13.07
N HIS A 33 -16.95 0.41 13.41
CA HIS A 33 -16.09 1.15 14.33
C HIS A 33 -15.98 0.44 15.68
N ASP A 34 -17.11 0.06 16.27
CA ASP A 34 -17.15 -0.62 17.56
C ASP A 34 -16.44 -1.99 17.49
N ALA A 35 -16.61 -2.73 16.38
CA ALA A 35 -15.92 -3.99 16.16
C ALA A 35 -14.41 -3.85 16.00
N LEU A 36 -13.94 -2.79 15.33
CA LEU A 36 -12.51 -2.45 15.24
C LEU A 36 -11.96 -2.09 16.62
N LYS A 37 -12.65 -1.18 17.34
CA LYS A 37 -12.26 -0.73 18.68
C LYS A 37 -12.19 -1.86 19.70
N ALA A 38 -13.10 -2.82 19.60
CA ALA A 38 -13.13 -4.02 20.46
C ALA A 38 -12.12 -5.10 20.04
N GLY A 39 -11.38 -4.93 18.94
CA GLY A 39 -10.45 -5.95 18.42
C GLY A 39 -11.14 -7.19 17.81
N ASN A 40 -12.45 -7.15 17.59
CA ASN A 40 -13.21 -8.23 16.97
C ASN A 40 -12.99 -8.32 15.45
N MET A 41 -12.47 -7.24 14.86
CA MET A 41 -12.16 -7.10 13.44
C MET A 41 -10.71 -6.59 13.27
N ALA A 42 -9.97 -7.22 12.37
CA ALA A 42 -8.68 -6.71 11.93
C ALA A 42 -8.87 -5.89 10.64
N GLY A 43 -8.61 -4.59 10.72
CA GLY A 43 -8.76 -3.67 9.60
C GLY A 43 -7.45 -3.43 8.86
N TYR A 44 -7.55 -3.28 7.54
CA TYR A 44 -6.43 -2.94 6.68
C TYR A 44 -6.79 -1.90 5.62
N TYR A 45 -5.82 -1.13 5.14
CA TYR A 45 -6.00 -0.23 3.99
C TYR A 45 -4.77 -0.17 3.09
N SER A 46 -4.96 0.19 1.82
CA SER A 46 -3.88 0.27 0.84
C SER A 46 -2.91 1.41 1.15
N VAL A 47 -1.61 1.17 0.96
CA VAL A 47 -0.57 2.21 1.03
C VAL A 47 -0.80 3.36 0.03
N THR A 48 -1.67 3.18 -0.98
CA THR A 48 -2.03 4.25 -1.94
C THR A 48 -2.60 5.49 -1.26
N MET A 49 -3.25 5.33 -0.11
CA MET A 49 -3.74 6.44 0.71
C MET A 49 -2.60 7.35 1.21
N LEU A 50 -1.40 6.79 1.35
CA LEU A 50 -0.19 7.50 1.75
C LEU A 50 0.67 7.91 0.57
N THR A 51 0.35 7.49 -0.66
CA THR A 51 1.15 7.80 -1.86
C THR A 51 0.36 8.64 -2.84
N ILE A 52 -0.23 8.03 -3.86
CA ILE A 52 -0.92 8.71 -4.97
C ILE A 52 -2.11 9.53 -4.46
N GLU A 53 -2.87 9.00 -3.50
CA GLU A 53 -4.04 9.69 -2.94
C GLU A 53 -3.64 10.73 -1.88
N GLY A 54 -2.45 10.57 -1.29
CA GLY A 54 -1.87 11.55 -0.38
C GLY A 54 -1.38 12.82 -1.08
N ILE A 55 -1.14 12.75 -2.39
CA ILE A 55 -0.79 13.91 -3.23
C ILE A 55 -2.08 14.55 -3.74
N GLN A 56 -2.29 15.82 -3.39
CA GLN A 56 -3.43 16.60 -3.86
C GLN A 56 -3.46 16.66 -5.38
N ASN A 57 -4.65 16.62 -5.98
CA ASN A 57 -4.78 16.56 -7.44
C ASN A 57 -4.03 17.69 -8.15
N ALA A 58 -4.13 18.91 -7.62
CA ALA A 58 -3.43 20.09 -8.13
C ALA A 58 -1.90 19.95 -8.15
N ASP A 59 -1.32 19.17 -7.23
CA ASP A 59 0.13 19.01 -7.08
C ASP A 59 0.68 17.81 -7.86
N ARG A 60 -0.17 16.88 -8.31
CA ARG A 60 0.26 15.61 -8.92
C ARG A 60 1.19 15.80 -10.10
N ALA A 61 0.84 16.70 -11.01
CA ALA A 61 1.66 16.96 -12.20
C ALA A 61 3.08 17.42 -11.82
N LYS A 62 3.18 18.34 -10.84
CA LYS A 62 4.46 18.84 -10.35
C LYS A 62 5.26 17.74 -9.64
N VAL A 63 4.64 16.99 -8.74
CA VAL A 63 5.32 15.93 -7.98
C VAL A 63 5.82 14.82 -8.90
N PHE A 64 5.02 14.39 -9.87
CA PHE A 64 5.42 13.31 -10.77
C PHE A 64 6.45 13.76 -11.81
N SER A 65 6.34 14.98 -12.35
CA SER A 65 7.36 15.52 -13.27
C SER A 65 8.70 15.80 -12.56
N GLY A 66 8.66 16.17 -11.27
CA GLY A 66 9.86 16.39 -10.45
C GLY A 66 10.43 15.13 -9.80
N THR A 67 9.83 13.95 -9.98
CA THR A 67 10.32 12.69 -9.42
C THR A 67 11.66 12.31 -10.06
N LYS A 68 12.69 12.10 -9.25
CA LYS A 68 14.05 11.78 -9.71
C LYS A 68 14.40 10.33 -9.41
N LEU A 69 14.97 9.65 -10.40
CA LEU A 69 15.58 8.34 -10.28
C LEU A 69 17.11 8.53 -10.23
N THR A 70 17.74 8.10 -9.15
CA THR A 70 19.19 8.09 -9.00
C THR A 70 19.66 6.65 -8.98
N THR A 71 20.51 6.28 -9.94
CA THR A 71 21.14 4.97 -9.99
C THR A 71 22.62 5.13 -9.66
N SER A 72 23.12 4.34 -8.73
CA SER A 72 24.56 4.19 -8.48
C SER A 72 24.95 2.72 -8.56
N THR A 73 26.10 2.44 -9.16
CA THR A 73 26.68 1.10 -9.12
C THR A 73 27.23 0.86 -7.73
N SER A 74 26.78 -0.22 -7.08
CA SER A 74 27.24 -0.55 -5.73
C SER A 74 28.46 -1.44 -5.79
N GLU A 75 28.45 -2.48 -6.63
CA GLU A 75 29.54 -3.47 -6.76
C GLU A 75 29.50 -4.12 -8.14
N GLU A 76 30.67 -4.42 -8.69
CA GLU A 76 30.84 -5.25 -9.87
C GLU A 76 31.65 -6.48 -9.47
N THR A 77 31.05 -7.66 -9.62
CA THR A 77 31.69 -8.93 -9.27
C THR A 77 31.81 -9.79 -10.51
N ILE A 78 33.02 -10.18 -10.86
CA ILE A 78 33.28 -11.14 -11.92
C ILE A 78 33.36 -12.52 -11.28
N THR A 79 32.41 -13.38 -11.60
CA THR A 79 32.41 -14.79 -11.22
C THR A 79 32.98 -15.59 -12.37
N SER A 80 34.13 -16.24 -12.14
CA SER A 80 34.70 -17.07 -13.19
C SER A 80 33.81 -18.27 -13.48
N THR A 81 33.64 -18.60 -14.76
CA THR A 81 32.84 -19.76 -15.16
C THR A 81 33.37 -21.07 -14.58
N ARG A 82 34.68 -21.11 -14.26
CA ARG A 82 35.35 -22.26 -13.66
C ARG A 82 34.86 -22.58 -12.25
N ASP A 83 34.33 -21.58 -11.54
CA ASP A 83 33.85 -21.69 -10.17
C ASP A 83 32.35 -22.04 -10.11
N LEU A 84 31.67 -22.09 -11.25
CA LEU A 84 30.24 -22.39 -11.35
C LEU A 84 29.97 -23.90 -11.41
N HIS A 85 28.85 -24.33 -10.82
CA HIS A 85 28.38 -25.71 -10.92
C HIS A 85 28.21 -26.15 -12.39
N PRO A 86 28.53 -27.41 -12.77
CA PRO A 86 28.45 -27.89 -14.15
C PRO A 86 27.08 -27.65 -14.82
N ASP A 87 25.98 -27.81 -14.09
CA ASP A 87 24.62 -27.59 -14.61
C ASP A 87 24.32 -26.13 -14.95
N ILE A 88 24.96 -25.19 -14.24
CA ILE A 88 24.85 -23.76 -14.55
C ILE A 88 25.72 -23.48 -15.77
N ARG A 89 26.98 -23.91 -15.76
CA ARG A 89 27.95 -23.76 -16.86
C ARG A 89 27.41 -24.24 -18.21
N ALA A 90 26.72 -25.39 -18.23
CA ALA A 90 26.10 -25.92 -19.45
C ALA A 90 25.01 -24.99 -20.05
N LYS A 91 24.43 -24.07 -19.28
CA LYS A 91 23.37 -23.14 -19.72
C LYS A 91 23.88 -21.79 -20.22
N ILE A 92 24.98 -21.30 -19.66
CA ILE A 92 25.55 -19.96 -19.92
C ILE A 92 26.79 -19.99 -20.80
N GLY A 93 27.39 -21.16 -21.05
CA GLY A 93 28.57 -21.30 -21.89
C GLY A 93 29.87 -21.16 -21.11
N ASN A 94 30.94 -20.74 -21.80
CA ASN A 94 32.30 -20.67 -21.26
C ASN A 94 32.74 -19.26 -20.86
N ASP A 95 31.84 -18.28 -20.93
CA ASP A 95 32.15 -16.88 -20.61
C ASP A 95 31.98 -16.61 -19.11
N ASP A 96 32.86 -15.76 -18.55
CA ASP A 96 32.77 -15.34 -17.15
C ASP A 96 31.52 -14.48 -16.94
N ILE A 97 30.91 -14.56 -15.74
CA ILE A 97 29.72 -13.77 -15.42
C ILE A 97 30.13 -12.48 -14.72
N THR A 98 29.79 -11.34 -15.32
CA THR A 98 29.85 -10.05 -14.63
C THR A 98 28.50 -9.76 -13.96
N THR A 99 28.49 -9.69 -12.63
CA THR A 99 27.33 -9.29 -11.84
C THR A 99 27.47 -7.83 -11.47
N ILE A 100 26.55 -7.00 -11.94
CA ILE A 100 26.48 -5.57 -11.59
C ILE A 100 25.36 -5.37 -10.59
N SER A 101 25.71 -4.97 -9.38
CA SER A 101 24.75 -4.56 -8.36
C SER A 101 24.44 -3.08 -8.51
N LEU A 102 23.17 -2.76 -8.72
CA LEU A 102 22.68 -1.39 -8.89
C LEU A 102 21.89 -0.95 -7.65
N ASN A 103 22.31 0.14 -7.05
CA ASN A 103 21.52 0.88 -6.07
C ASN A 103 20.63 1.89 -6.80
N ILE A 104 19.33 1.61 -6.81
CA ILE A 104 18.32 2.48 -7.43
C ILE A 104 17.54 3.19 -6.33
N THR A 105 17.68 4.51 -6.25
CA THR A 105 16.96 5.37 -5.31
C THR A 105 15.98 6.27 -6.06
N VAL A 106 14.78 6.46 -5.50
CA VAL A 106 13.80 7.41 -6.04
C VAL A 106 13.55 8.50 -5.02
N SER A 107 13.53 9.76 -5.46
CA SER A 107 13.19 10.90 -4.64
C SER A 107 12.08 11.74 -5.27
N GLN A 108 11.22 12.31 -4.43
CA GLN A 108 10.14 13.20 -4.85
C GLN A 108 10.29 14.56 -4.13
N PRO A 109 11.28 15.39 -4.51
CA PRO A 109 11.62 16.61 -3.78
C PRO A 109 10.47 17.63 -3.74
N ASP A 110 9.62 17.64 -4.77
CA ASP A 110 8.46 18.53 -4.86
C ASP A 110 7.24 18.04 -4.06
N ARG A 111 7.35 16.89 -3.41
CA ARG A 111 6.24 16.31 -2.65
C ARG A 111 6.04 17.07 -1.35
N ALA A 112 4.94 17.81 -1.28
CA ALA A 112 4.46 18.41 -0.05
C ALA A 112 4.13 17.32 1.01
N PRO A 113 4.14 17.68 2.31
CA PRO A 113 3.62 16.82 3.37
C PRO A 113 2.19 16.34 3.09
N LEU A 114 1.79 15.21 3.68
CA LEU A 114 0.42 14.72 3.57
C LEU A 114 -0.58 15.77 4.04
N HIS A 115 -1.65 15.95 3.27
CA HIS A 115 -2.71 16.88 3.62
C HIS A 115 -3.24 16.59 5.06
N PRO A 116 -3.51 17.61 5.88
CA PRO A 116 -3.91 17.42 7.28
C PRO A 116 -5.09 16.48 7.49
N GLU A 117 -6.04 16.48 6.55
CA GLU A 117 -7.19 15.57 6.62
C GLU A 117 -6.81 14.10 6.41
N VAL A 118 -5.87 13.81 5.51
CA VAL A 118 -5.33 12.46 5.31
C VAL A 118 -4.60 12.01 6.56
N LEU A 119 -3.81 12.90 7.18
CA LEU A 119 -3.14 12.61 8.44
C LEU A 119 -4.14 12.30 9.57
N ARG A 120 -5.23 13.05 9.70
CA ARG A 120 -6.28 12.76 10.70
C ARG A 120 -6.92 11.40 10.46
N ARG A 121 -7.20 11.03 9.20
CA ARG A 121 -7.73 9.72 8.83
C ARG A 121 -6.78 8.58 9.22
N VAL A 122 -5.50 8.71 8.87
CA VAL A 122 -4.47 7.71 9.18
C VAL A 122 -4.29 7.55 10.69
N LYS A 123 -4.27 8.66 11.44
CA LYS A 123 -4.19 8.63 12.91
C LYS A 123 -5.39 7.93 13.53
N ALA A 124 -6.61 8.20 13.04
CA ALA A 124 -7.81 7.53 13.53
C ALA A 124 -7.79 6.03 13.24
N ALA A 125 -7.42 5.63 12.01
CA ALA A 125 -7.26 4.23 11.64
C ALA A 125 -6.23 3.52 12.54
N HIS A 126 -5.06 4.13 12.72
CA HIS A 126 -4.00 3.58 13.57
C HIS A 126 -4.43 3.49 15.05
N GLY A 127 -5.17 4.48 15.56
CA GLY A 127 -5.73 4.45 16.91
C GLY A 127 -6.72 3.29 17.15
N LEU A 128 -7.30 2.73 16.09
CA LEU A 128 -8.18 1.55 16.12
C LEU A 128 -7.44 0.24 15.78
N GLY A 129 -6.11 0.26 15.66
CA GLY A 129 -5.31 -0.91 15.31
C GLY A 129 -5.41 -1.32 13.83
N VAL A 130 -5.96 -0.46 12.96
CA VAL A 130 -6.02 -0.70 11.52
C VAL A 130 -4.63 -0.48 10.92
N LYS A 131 -4.14 -1.45 10.15
CA LYS A 131 -2.78 -1.45 9.58
C LYS A 131 -2.74 -1.17 8.08
N VAL A 132 -1.59 -0.74 7.58
CA VAL A 132 -1.36 -0.51 6.15
C VAL A 132 -0.95 -1.82 5.48
N LEU A 133 -1.59 -2.14 4.36
CA LEU A 133 -1.12 -3.17 3.44
C LEU A 133 0.06 -2.60 2.66
N LYS A 134 1.26 -3.13 2.94
CA LYS A 134 2.44 -2.83 2.17
C LYS A 134 2.24 -3.37 0.75
N ALA A 135 2.27 -2.47 -0.24
CA ALA A 135 2.28 -2.90 -1.64
C ALA A 135 3.56 -3.73 -1.90
N PRO A 136 3.56 -4.62 -2.92
CA PRO A 136 4.78 -5.23 -3.41
C PRO A 136 5.85 -4.14 -3.65
N PRO A 137 7.14 -4.43 -3.47
CA PRO A 137 8.20 -3.47 -3.76
C PRO A 137 8.02 -2.92 -5.19
N ARG A 138 7.84 -1.60 -5.30
CA ARG A 138 7.85 -0.88 -6.58
C ARG A 138 8.95 0.16 -6.49
N PHE A 139 9.71 0.35 -7.56
CA PHE A 139 10.66 1.46 -7.65
C PHE A 139 9.90 2.77 -7.39
N GLY A 140 10.36 3.54 -6.41
CA GLY A 140 9.71 4.78 -6.01
C GLY A 140 8.47 4.66 -5.14
N ALA A 141 8.16 3.47 -4.63
CA ALA A 141 7.16 3.35 -3.59
C ALA A 141 7.63 4.07 -2.32
N PHE A 142 6.75 4.90 -1.76
CA PHE A 142 6.93 5.43 -0.41
C PHE A 142 6.99 4.26 0.58
N SER A 143 8.10 4.15 1.31
CA SER A 143 8.24 3.26 2.45
C SER A 143 8.44 4.09 3.70
N TYR A 144 7.63 3.83 4.71
CA TYR A 144 7.91 4.26 6.08
C TYR A 144 8.72 3.17 6.78
N ASP A 145 9.70 3.55 7.59
CA ASP A 145 10.44 2.59 8.41
C ASP A 145 9.58 2.17 9.61
N ASP A 146 9.27 0.88 9.70
CA ASP A 146 8.36 0.31 10.70
C ASP A 146 9.02 -0.89 11.39
N PRO A 147 10.12 -0.66 12.15
CA PRO A 147 10.88 -1.73 12.78
C PRO A 147 10.05 -2.53 13.79
N ASP A 148 9.02 -1.91 14.37
CA ASP A 148 8.12 -2.51 15.35
C ASP A 148 6.91 -3.24 14.74
N GLY A 149 6.72 -3.18 13.40
CA GLY A 149 5.55 -3.77 12.73
C GLY A 149 4.20 -3.22 13.18
N LYS A 150 4.19 -1.97 13.69
CA LYS A 150 3.00 -1.31 14.22
C LYS A 150 2.14 -0.73 13.09
N PHE A 151 2.80 -0.27 12.03
CA PHE A 151 2.15 0.48 10.96
C PHE A 151 1.77 -0.40 9.77
N TYR A 152 2.66 -1.28 9.34
CA TYR A 152 2.43 -2.22 8.26
C TYR A 152 1.98 -3.58 8.77
N LEU A 153 1.15 -4.26 7.98
CA LEU A 153 1.02 -5.71 8.11
C LEU A 153 2.37 -6.35 7.72
N PRO A 154 2.96 -7.23 8.56
CA PRO A 154 4.21 -7.91 8.22
C PRO A 154 4.08 -8.65 6.89
N ILE A 155 5.03 -8.43 5.97
CA ILE A 155 5.19 -9.30 4.81
C ILE A 155 5.75 -10.63 5.34
N MET A 156 4.87 -11.59 5.66
CA MET A 156 5.31 -12.98 5.69
C MET A 156 5.66 -13.36 4.25
N ILE A 157 6.88 -13.89 4.08
CA ILE A 157 7.48 -14.32 2.82
C ILE A 157 6.42 -14.99 1.93
N VAL A 158 6.28 -14.46 0.72
CA VAL A 158 5.25 -14.73 -0.29
C VAL A 158 5.43 -16.13 -0.91
N GLY A 159 5.45 -17.18 -0.08
CA GLY A 159 5.41 -18.58 -0.53
C GLY A 159 3.99 -19.13 -0.68
N ASN A 160 3.00 -18.53 0.01
CA ASN A 160 1.65 -19.11 0.13
C ASN A 160 0.50 -18.19 -0.34
N TRP A 161 0.80 -16.98 -0.84
CA TRP A 161 -0.24 -16.00 -1.18
C TRP A 161 -1.05 -16.36 -2.44
N LEU A 162 -0.48 -17.14 -3.38
CA LEU A 162 -1.21 -17.63 -4.55
C LEU A 162 -2.31 -18.66 -4.19
N ASN A 163 -2.20 -19.33 -3.04
CA ASN A 163 -3.22 -20.29 -2.59
C ASN A 163 -4.35 -19.65 -1.75
N GLY A 164 -4.15 -18.42 -1.26
CA GLY A 164 -5.07 -17.72 -0.34
C GLY A 164 -6.17 -16.89 -1.00
N LEU A 165 -6.11 -16.66 -2.32
CA LEU A 165 -7.09 -15.85 -3.05
C LEU A 165 -8.53 -16.41 -3.01
N LYS A 166 -8.76 -17.62 -2.49
CA LYS A 166 -10.10 -18.21 -2.34
C LYS A 166 -10.87 -17.75 -1.08
N ARG A 167 -10.31 -16.91 -0.19
CA ARG A 167 -10.98 -16.52 1.08
C ARG A 167 -11.00 -15.03 1.43
N PHE A 168 -10.84 -14.13 0.47
CA PHE A 168 -11.11 -12.71 0.69
C PHE A 168 -12.57 -12.39 0.35
N LYS A 169 -13.43 -12.26 1.36
CA LYS A 169 -14.71 -11.56 1.18
C LYS A 169 -14.43 -10.06 1.20
N THR A 170 -14.26 -9.47 0.04
CA THR A 170 -14.36 -8.02 -0.12
C THR A 170 -15.78 -7.61 0.23
N LEU A 171 -15.96 -6.85 1.32
CA LEU A 171 -17.24 -6.24 1.63
C LEU A 171 -17.37 -4.97 0.77
N VAL A 172 -17.88 -5.14 -0.45
CA VAL A 172 -18.31 -4.00 -1.29
C VAL A 172 -19.69 -3.57 -0.77
N LEU A 173 -19.77 -2.44 -0.08
CA LEU A 173 -21.05 -1.81 0.23
C LEU A 173 -21.63 -1.23 -1.08
N PRO A 174 -22.86 -1.60 -1.48
CA PRO A 174 -23.44 -1.09 -2.73
C PRO A 174 -23.79 0.39 -2.58
N LEU A 175 -22.96 1.25 -3.18
CA LEU A 175 -23.35 2.62 -3.54
C LEU A 175 -24.29 2.53 -4.75
N ARG A 176 -25.61 2.49 -4.52
CA ARG A 176 -26.59 2.78 -5.57
C ARG A 176 -26.50 4.27 -5.89
N LEU A 177 -25.84 4.60 -6.99
CA LEU A 177 -26.01 5.89 -7.66
C LEU A 177 -27.42 5.89 -8.28
N GLY A 178 -28.37 6.53 -7.60
CA GLY A 178 -29.66 6.86 -8.17
C GLY A 178 -29.47 7.96 -9.22
N VAL A 179 -29.68 7.60 -10.48
CA VAL A 179 -29.86 8.53 -11.59
C VAL A 179 -31.19 9.24 -11.36
N TRP A 180 -31.16 10.53 -11.03
CA TRP A 180 -32.34 11.38 -11.08
C TRP A 180 -32.35 12.09 -12.44
N GLY A 181 -33.41 11.84 -13.20
CA GLY A 181 -33.69 12.49 -14.48
C GLY A 181 -34.03 13.96 -14.29
N MET A 182 -33.63 14.77 -15.26
CA MET A 182 -34.15 16.11 -15.50
C MET A 182 -35.27 16.02 -16.54
N GLN A 183 -36.48 16.31 -16.08
CA GLN A 183 -37.57 17.01 -16.79
C GLN A 183 -37.72 18.31 -15.97
N ASP A 184 -37.81 19.53 -16.48
CA ASP A 184 -37.97 20.10 -17.82
C ASP A 184 -36.95 21.22 -18.07
#